data_AF-A0A536T5Q0-F1
#
_entry.id   AF-A0A536T5Q0-F1
#
_cell.length_a   1.000
_cell.length_b   1.000
_cell.length_c   1.000
_cell.angle_alpha   90.00
_cell.angle_beta   90.00
_cell.angle_gamma   90.00
#
_symmetry.space_group_name_H-M   'P 1'
#
loop_
_entity.id
_entity.type
_entity.pdbx_description
1 polymer ?
#
loop_
_entity_poly.entity_id
_entity_poly.type
_entity_poly.pdbx_seq_one_letter_code
_entity_poly.pdbx_strand_id
1 'polypeptide(L)'
;MTPPAPPAFTASATLKPLGFDPARLNGLSERLIRSHWENNYGGSVKALAVVKKQLAEALENKDTPPYVYNDLKRQHLLRTGSVVLHELYFDNLGGDGKPDATARSALFDAF
;
A
#
# COMPACT_ATOMS: atom_id res chain seq x y z
N MET A 1 12.77 3.33 24.92
CA MET A 1 11.60 2.80 24.18
C MET A 1 11.59 3.47 22.81
N THR A 2 11.67 2.69 21.74
CA THR A 2 11.59 3.22 20.37
C THR A 2 10.16 3.72 20.13
N PRO A 3 9.95 4.95 19.65
CA PRO A 3 8.60 5.44 19.37
C PRO A 3 7.91 4.54 18.34
N PRO A 4 6.59 4.34 18.44
CA PRO A 4 5.84 3.56 17.46
C PRO A 4 5.99 4.20 16.08
N ALA A 5 6.11 3.36 15.05
CA ALA A 5 6.22 3.84 13.68
C ALA A 5 4.97 4.68 13.32
N PRO A 6 5.12 5.77 12.54
CA PRO A 6 3.98 6.54 12.05
C PRO A 6 2.97 5.64 11.33
N PRO A 7 1.66 5.93 11.34
CA PRO A 7 0.62 5.08 10.75
C PRO A 7 0.87 4.73 9.27
N ALA A 8 1.51 5.64 8.52
CA ALA A 8 1.89 5.39 7.12
C ALA A 8 2.86 4.20 6.93
N PHE A 9 3.57 3.79 7.99
CA PHE A 9 4.51 2.67 7.99
C PHE A 9 3.97 1.43 8.73
N THR A 10 2.73 1.48 9.22
CA THR A 10 2.03 0.32 9.79
C THR A 10 1.21 -0.42 8.73
N ALA A 11 1.60 -0.36 7.46
CA ALA A 11 0.92 -1.02 6.35
C ALA A 11 0.61 -2.49 6.72
N SER A 12 -0.68 -2.85 6.67
CA SER A 12 -1.13 -4.15 7.11
C SER A 12 -0.56 -5.23 6.19
N ALA A 13 -0.19 -6.38 6.76
CA ALA A 13 0.18 -7.56 5.99
C ALA A 13 -1.05 -8.35 5.50
N THR A 14 -2.23 -7.73 5.53
CA THR A 14 -3.51 -8.32 5.15
C THR A 14 -4.11 -7.56 3.98
N LEU A 15 -4.68 -8.29 3.03
CA LEU A 15 -5.41 -7.72 1.90
C LEU A 15 -6.60 -6.89 2.38
N LYS A 16 -6.65 -5.61 2.02
CA LYS A 16 -7.83 -4.76 2.17
C LYS A 16 -8.84 -5.09 1.05
N PRO A 17 -10.11 -5.39 1.38
CA PRO A 17 -11.13 -5.64 0.35
C PRO A 17 -11.45 -4.38 -0.46
N LEU A 18 -11.92 -4.56 -1.70
CA LEU A 18 -12.44 -3.45 -2.51
C LEU A 18 -13.70 -2.86 -1.85
N GLY A 19 -13.75 -1.54 -1.72
CA GLY A 19 -14.90 -0.81 -1.17
C GLY A 19 -16.04 -0.54 -2.17
N PHE A 20 -15.94 -1.06 -3.39
CA PHE A 20 -16.86 -0.81 -4.50
C PHE A 20 -17.01 -2.06 -5.37
N ASP A 21 -18.03 -2.07 -6.24
CA ASP A 21 -18.22 -3.12 -7.23
C ASP A 21 -17.32 -2.85 -8.46
N PRO A 22 -16.31 -3.70 -8.74
CA PRO A 22 -15.40 -3.49 -9.86
C PRO A 22 -16.08 -3.57 -11.23
N ALA A 23 -17.28 -4.14 -11.33
CA ALA A 23 -18.05 -4.16 -12.57
C ALA A 23 -18.76 -2.83 -12.88
N ARG A 24 -18.82 -1.90 -11.92
CA ARG A 24 -19.57 -0.64 -12.02
C ARG A 24 -18.70 0.59 -12.27
N LEU A 25 -17.39 0.41 -12.49
CA LEU A 25 -16.50 1.52 -12.80
C LEU A 25 -16.67 2.00 -14.24
N ASN A 26 -16.71 3.32 -14.40
CA ASN A 26 -16.72 3.95 -15.72
C ASN A 26 -15.28 4.07 -16.24
N GLY A 27 -15.01 3.52 -17.44
CA GLY A 27 -13.71 3.63 -18.11
C GLY A 27 -12.64 2.62 -17.69
N LEU A 28 -12.90 1.76 -16.70
CA LEU A 28 -12.00 0.67 -16.28
C LEU A 28 -12.75 -0.66 -16.29
N SER A 29 -12.20 -1.68 -16.96
CA SER A 29 -12.85 -3.00 -17.02
C SER A 29 -12.75 -3.75 -15.68
N GLU A 30 -13.78 -4.52 -15.35
CA GLU A 30 -13.80 -5.40 -14.16
C GLU A 30 -12.57 -6.32 -14.10
N ARG A 31 -12.25 -6.97 -15.23
CA ARG A 31 -11.11 -7.90 -15.33
C ARG A 31 -9.77 -7.22 -14.99
N LEU A 32 -9.59 -5.98 -15.42
CA LEU A 32 -8.40 -5.20 -15.08
C LEU A 32 -8.32 -4.97 -13.57
N ILE A 33 -9.40 -4.48 -12.97
CA ILE A 33 -9.42 -4.09 -11.55
C ILE A 33 -9.27 -5.31 -10.64
N ARG A 34 -9.97 -6.42 -10.94
CA ARG A 34 -9.81 -7.68 -10.21
C ARG A 34 -8.38 -8.19 -10.28
N SER A 35 -7.80 -8.26 -11.48
CA SER A 35 -6.41 -8.72 -11.63
C SER A 35 -5.42 -7.80 -10.92
N HIS A 36 -5.61 -6.48 -10.97
CA HIS A 36 -4.75 -5.52 -10.27
C HIS A 36 -4.83 -5.73 -8.75
N TRP A 37 -6.04 -5.91 -8.21
CA TRP A 37 -6.24 -6.15 -6.78
C TRP A 37 -5.68 -7.51 -6.34
N GLU A 38 -6.03 -8.60 -7.03
CA GLU A 38 -5.65 -9.97 -6.64
C GLU A 38 -4.14 -10.22 -6.83
N ASN A 39 -3.60 -9.83 -7.98
CA ASN A 39 -2.25 -10.23 -8.38
C ASN A 39 -1.20 -9.18 -7.99
N ASN A 40 -1.41 -7.91 -8.33
CA ASN A 40 -0.39 -6.88 -8.10
C ASN A 40 -0.39 -6.38 -6.65
N TYR A 41 -1.56 -5.98 -6.14
CA TYR A 41 -1.70 -5.58 -4.74
C TYR A 41 -1.52 -6.78 -3.81
N GLY A 42 -2.21 -7.90 -4.06
CA GLY A 42 -2.02 -9.12 -3.28
C GLY A 42 -0.59 -9.65 -3.29
N GLY A 43 0.10 -9.59 -4.42
CA GLY A 43 1.53 -9.89 -4.51
C GLY A 43 2.38 -8.94 -3.64
N SER A 44 2.08 -7.65 -3.64
CA SER A 44 2.77 -6.65 -2.82
C SER A 44 2.58 -6.88 -1.32
N VAL A 45 1.36 -7.20 -0.88
CA VAL A 45 1.05 -7.51 0.53
C VAL A 45 1.81 -8.75 1.00
N LYS A 46 1.79 -9.83 0.20
CA LYS A 46 2.54 -11.06 0.51
C LYS A 46 4.05 -10.81 0.59
N ALA A 47 4.60 -10.06 -0.37
CA ALA A 47 6.02 -9.71 -0.37
C ALA A 47 6.39 -8.84 0.85
N LEU A 48 5.54 -7.89 1.24
CA LEU A 48 5.76 -7.08 2.44
C LEU A 48 5.79 -7.95 3.71
N ALA A 49 4.88 -8.91 3.83
CA ALA A 49 4.85 -9.85 4.96
C ALA A 49 6.15 -10.66 5.06
N VAL A 50 6.64 -11.17 3.94
CA VAL A 50 7.92 -11.91 3.88
C VAL A 50 9.09 -11.02 4.30
N VAL A 51 9.20 -9.81 3.76
CA VAL A 51 10.29 -8.88 4.10
C VAL A 51 10.25 -8.47 5.56
N LYS A 52 9.06 -8.25 6.14
CA LYS A 52 8.92 -7.96 7.58
C LYS A 52 9.43 -9.11 8.45
N LYS A 53 9.11 -10.36 8.08
CA LYS A 53 9.64 -11.56 8.75
C LYS A 53 11.17 -11.63 8.65
N GLN A 54 11.73 -11.48 7.44
CA GLN A 54 13.17 -11.49 7.22
C GLN A 54 13.90 -10.39 7.99
N LEU A 55 13.31 -9.19 8.09
CA LEU A 55 13.86 -8.10 8.89
C LEU A 55 13.89 -8.42 10.38
N ALA A 56 12.86 -9.08 10.91
CA ALA A 56 12.83 -9.51 12.31
C ALA A 56 13.89 -10.58 12.59
N GLU A 57 13.99 -11.60 11.75
CA GLU A 57 15.01 -12.65 11.84
C GLU A 57 16.44 -12.07 11.75
N ALA A 58 16.67 -11.15 10.82
CA ALA A 58 17.95 -10.48 10.63
C ALA A 58 18.33 -9.58 11.83
N LEU A 59 17.35 -9.03 12.54
CA LEU A 59 17.58 -8.22 13.75
C LEU A 59 18.01 -9.10 14.94
N GLU A 60 17.51 -10.33 15.02
CA GLU A 60 17.85 -11.28 16.09
C GLU A 60 19.19 -11.99 15.85
N ASN A 61 19.59 -12.14 14.59
CA ASN A 61 20.86 -12.78 14.22
C ASN A 61 22.05 -11.80 14.24
N LYS A 62 22.94 -11.95 15.22
CA LYS A 62 24.16 -11.14 15.41
C LYS A 62 25.19 -11.27 14.28
N ASP A 63 25.14 -12.37 13.53
CA ASP A 63 26.07 -12.63 12.42
C ASP A 63 25.54 -12.05 11.09
N THR A 64 24.36 -11.43 11.07
CA THR A 64 23.83 -10.77 9.87
C THR A 64 24.77 -9.66 9.42
N PRO A 65 25.32 -9.72 8.19
CA PRO A 65 26.16 -8.65 7.68
C PRO A 65 25.37 -7.34 7.56
N PRO A 66 25.92 -6.18 7.97
CA PRO A 66 25.18 -4.91 7.95
C PRO A 66 24.59 -4.52 6.59
N TYR A 67 25.28 -4.86 5.49
CA TYR A 67 24.79 -4.56 4.14
C TYR A 67 23.52 -5.37 3.78
N VAL A 68 23.41 -6.63 4.22
CA VAL A 68 22.23 -7.47 4.02
C VAL A 68 21.03 -6.88 4.76
N TYR A 69 21.23 -6.48 6.02
CA TYR A 69 20.18 -5.83 6.81
C TYR A 69 19.71 -4.52 6.16
N ASN A 70 20.64 -3.72 5.64
CA ASN A 70 20.32 -2.48 4.93
C ASN A 70 19.50 -2.75 3.65
N ASP A 71 19.82 -3.80 2.90
CA ASP A 71 19.07 -4.16 1.70
C ASP A 71 17.65 -4.62 2.02
N LEU A 72 17.47 -5.39 3.09
CA LEU A 72 16.14 -5.74 3.61
C LEU A 72 15.33 -4.49 3.99
N LYS A 73 15.95 -3.48 4.60
CA LYS A 73 15.28 -2.20 4.91
C LYS A 73 14.85 -1.44 3.65
N ARG A 74 15.67 -1.41 2.59
CA ARG A 74 15.30 -0.79 1.32
C ARG A 74 14.12 -1.52 0.67
N GLN A 75 14.14 -2.85 0.68
CA GLN A 75 13.01 -3.65 0.21
C GLN A 75 11.75 -3.35 1.04
N HIS A 76 11.86 -3.27 2.37
CA HIS A 76 10.72 -2.96 3.23
C HIS A 76 10.09 -1.62 2.89
N LEU A 77 10.90 -0.58 2.67
CA LEU A 77 10.43 0.74 2.24
C LEU A 77 9.67 0.65 0.91
N LEU A 78 10.27 0.00 -0.10
CA LEU A 78 9.67 -0.14 -1.43
C LEU A 78 8.35 -0.92 -1.40
N ARG A 79 8.28 -2.03 -0.64
CA ARG A 79 7.05 -2.83 -0.52
C ARG A 79 5.97 -2.10 0.28
N THR A 80 6.36 -1.39 1.34
CA THR A 80 5.43 -0.54 2.10
C THR A 80 4.80 0.52 1.20
N GLY A 81 5.63 1.22 0.41
CA GLY A 81 5.14 2.19 -0.58
C GLY A 81 4.18 1.58 -1.59
N SER A 82 4.48 0.39 -2.12
CA SER A 82 3.56 -0.32 -3.03
C SER A 82 2.21 -0.59 -2.37
N VAL A 83 2.19 -1.16 -1.17
CA VAL A 83 0.95 -1.48 -0.45
C VAL A 83 0.11 -0.23 -0.20
N VAL A 84 0.72 0.82 0.38
CA VAL A 84 0.03 2.07 0.70
C VAL A 84 -0.55 2.74 -0.56
N LEU A 85 0.23 2.81 -1.64
CA LEU A 85 -0.24 3.45 -2.87
C LEU A 85 -1.36 2.66 -3.55
N HIS A 86 -1.33 1.32 -3.49
CA HIS A 86 -2.45 0.51 -4.00
C HIS A 86 -3.71 0.70 -3.14
N GLU A 87 -3.59 0.74 -1.82
CA GLU A 87 -4.73 0.99 -0.93
C GLU A 87 -5.37 2.35 -1.20
N LEU A 88 -4.56 3.42 -1.30
CA LEU A 88 -5.04 4.74 -1.69
C LEU A 88 -5.67 4.76 -3.08
N TYR A 89 -5.08 4.05 -4.05
CA TYR A 89 -5.63 3.93 -5.39
C TYR A 89 -7.03 3.32 -5.38
N PHE A 90 -7.23 2.19 -4.69
CA PHE A 90 -8.54 1.55 -4.62
C PHE A 90 -9.55 2.36 -3.78
N ASP A 91 -9.13 3.00 -2.70
CA ASP A 91 -10.00 3.86 -1.90
C ASP A 91 -10.50 5.09 -2.68
N ASN A 92 -9.79 5.50 -3.73
CA ASN A 92 -10.15 6.63 -4.59
C ASN A 92 -11.00 6.22 -5.81
N LEU A 93 -11.48 4.97 -5.87
CA LEU A 93 -12.36 4.45 -6.93
C LEU A 93 -13.79 4.23 -6.42
N GLY A 94 -14.75 4.14 -7.34
CA GLY A 94 -16.14 3.80 -7.04
C GLY A 94 -17.06 4.99 -6.74
N GLY A 95 -16.55 6.23 -6.76
CA GLY A 95 -17.33 7.46 -6.64
C GLY A 95 -17.97 7.93 -7.95
N ASP A 96 -18.58 9.11 -7.93
CA ASP A 96 -19.24 9.75 -9.08
C ASP A 96 -18.29 10.64 -9.91
N GLY A 97 -17.00 10.66 -9.57
CA GLY A 97 -15.98 11.47 -10.22
C GLY A 97 -16.01 12.96 -9.85
N LYS A 98 -16.82 13.37 -8.86
CA LYS A 98 -16.90 14.78 -8.42
C LYS A 98 -16.21 14.96 -7.07
N PRO A 99 -15.43 16.04 -6.88
CA PRO A 99 -14.90 16.38 -5.57
C PRO A 99 -16.04 16.80 -4.63
N ASP A 100 -15.88 16.54 -3.35
CA ASP A 100 -16.76 17.11 -2.32
C ASP A 100 -16.62 18.63 -2.21
N ALA A 101 -17.44 19.27 -1.38
CA ALA A 101 -17.44 20.72 -1.22
C ALA A 101 -16.09 21.26 -0.71
N THR A 102 -15.45 20.53 0.22
CA THR A 102 -14.19 20.92 0.83
C THR A 102 -13.06 20.88 -0.20
N ALA A 103 -12.92 19.76 -0.92
CA ALA A 103 -11.93 19.59 -1.97
C ALA A 103 -12.15 20.59 -3.12
N ARG A 104 -13.41 20.84 -3.50
CA ARG A 104 -13.73 21.84 -4.53
C ARG A 104 -13.31 23.26 -4.13
N SER A 105 -13.57 23.67 -2.89
CA SER A 105 -13.16 24.99 -2.39
C SER A 105 -11.64 25.11 -2.38
N ALA A 106 -10.94 24.10 -1.85
CA ALA A 106 -9.49 24.10 -1.79
C ALA A 106 -8.82 24.20 -3.17
N LEU A 107 -9.40 23.54 -4.18
CA LEU A 107 -8.91 23.65 -5.57
C LEU A 107 -9.13 25.05 -6.15
N PHE A 108 -10.29 25.67 -5.89
CA PHE A 108 -10.60 27.02 -6.34
C PHE A 108 -9.69 28.07 -5.71
N ASP A 109 -9.31 27.90 -4.45
CA ASP A 109 -8.41 28.82 -3.76
C ASP A 109 -6.94 28.69 -4.22
N ALA A 110 -6.56 27.54 -4.77
CA ALA A 110 -5.17 27.20 -5.11
C ALA A 110 -4.76 27.46 -6.57
N PHE A 111 -5.71 27.45 -7.52
CA PHE A 111 -5.48 27.55 -8.97
C PHE A 111 -6.36 28.61 -9.62
#